data_AF-A0A843ARZ6-F1
#
_entry.id   AF-A0A843ARZ6-F1
#
_cell.length_a   1.000
_cell.length_b   1.000
_cell.length_c   1.000
_cell.angle_alpha   90.00
_cell.angle_beta   90.00
_cell.angle_gamma   90.00
#
_symmetry.space_group_name_H-M   'P 1'
#
loop_
_entity.id
_entity.type
_entity.pdbx_description
1 polymer ?
#
loop_
_entity_poly.entity_id
_entity_poly.type
_entity_poly.pdbx_seq_one_letter_code
_entity_poly.pdbx_strand_id
1 'polypeptide(L)'
;MFLIIADIVILVLESIFPFQHYNQYIVANFDLIVSILLIFFLAINFFFFENIKKYFPNLLIIILAVIPFEFIFLSIWGYDMGAGVYTILYVFRILHLFALLYTLKLLGSNFISFSKQNGLGYGIIAITAIFIIGSVLFYIFEFNLNPNIVVFEDAIWFSLVSVTTTGYGDIVPFTLAGRVTAAFLIVSGVSFATFATASLASSIFQKFREEKVTRDKELDEQNKLLIEKFEKTRDELNEIKGMIKKLEK
;
A
#
# COMPACT_ATOMS: atom_id res chain seq x y z
N MET A 1 -2.17 6.17 -1.67
CA MET A 1 -3.18 5.09 -1.66
C MET A 1 -3.48 4.62 -0.25
N PHE A 2 -2.49 4.14 0.53
CA PHE A 2 -2.69 3.75 1.93
C PHE A 2 -3.34 4.84 2.79
N LEU A 3 -2.83 6.08 2.70
CA LEU A 3 -3.40 7.22 3.42
C LEU A 3 -4.85 7.53 3.04
N ILE A 4 -5.21 7.43 1.75
CA ILE A 4 -6.60 7.59 1.28
C ILE A 4 -7.50 6.49 1.85
N ILE A 5 -7.00 5.25 1.93
CA ILE A 5 -7.75 4.15 2.53
C ILE A 5 -7.92 4.37 4.03
N ALA A 6 -6.86 4.76 4.74
CA ALA A 6 -6.92 5.08 6.16
C ALA A 6 -7.90 6.22 6.44
N ASP A 7 -7.93 7.24 5.59
CA ASP A 7 -8.84 8.37 5.67
C ASP A 7 -10.30 7.96 5.43
N ILE A 8 -10.58 7.19 4.37
CA ILE A 8 -11.91 6.59 4.14
C ILE A 8 -12.36 5.79 5.36
N VAL A 9 -11.45 5.00 5.94
CA VAL A 9 -11.74 4.19 7.13
C VAL A 9 -12.11 5.08 8.31
N ILE A 10 -11.28 6.08 8.62
CA ILE A 10 -11.51 7.01 9.72
C ILE A 10 -12.84 7.75 9.54
N LEU A 11 -13.13 8.25 8.34
CA LEU A 11 -14.39 8.95 8.04
C LEU A 11 -15.62 8.03 8.12
N VAL A 12 -15.51 6.77 7.67
CA VAL A 12 -16.58 5.78 7.83
C VAL A 12 -16.80 5.49 9.31
N LEU A 13 -15.73 5.32 10.08
CA LEU A 13 -15.79 5.06 11.52
C LEU A 13 -16.44 6.22 12.27
N GLU A 14 -16.02 7.45 11.98
CA GLU A 14 -16.61 8.65 12.57
C GLU A 14 -18.10 8.82 12.19
N SER A 15 -18.49 8.37 10.99
CA SER A 15 -19.89 8.40 10.55
C SER A 15 -20.78 7.43 11.33
N ILE A 16 -20.23 6.31 11.79
CA ILE A 16 -20.96 5.26 12.53
C ILE A 16 -20.88 5.52 14.03
N PHE A 17 -19.72 6.00 14.51
CA PHE A 17 -19.41 6.23 15.92
C PHE A 17 -18.89 7.66 16.10
N PRO A 18 -19.74 8.62 16.51
CA PRO A 18 -19.29 10.00 16.68
C PRO A 18 -18.22 10.08 17.78
N PHE A 19 -17.01 10.45 17.39
CA PHE A 19 -15.87 10.57 18.29
C PHE A 19 -16.05 11.70 19.31
N GLN A 20 -15.38 11.58 20.46
CA GLN A 20 -15.31 12.65 21.46
C GLN A 20 -14.63 13.90 20.86
N HIS A 21 -14.98 15.09 21.37
CA HIS A 21 -14.56 16.38 20.80
C HIS A 21 -13.05 16.53 20.53
N TYR A 22 -12.19 16.00 21.41
CA TYR A 22 -10.74 16.03 21.21
C TYR A 22 -10.29 15.25 19.96
N ASN A 23 -10.91 14.10 19.70
CA ASN A 23 -10.56 13.22 18.60
C ASN A 23 -11.06 13.76 17.26
N GLN A 24 -12.12 14.59 17.24
CA GLN A 24 -12.58 15.29 16.03
C GLN A 24 -11.49 16.21 15.45
N TYR A 25 -10.72 16.89 16.30
CA TYR A 25 -9.59 17.72 15.83
C TYR A 25 -8.49 16.89 15.19
N ILE A 26 -8.17 15.73 15.78
CA ILE A 26 -7.14 14.83 15.25
C ILE A 26 -7.57 14.31 13.89
N VAL A 27 -8.82 13.87 13.76
CA VAL A 27 -9.39 13.40 12.49
C VAL A 27 -9.36 14.50 11.44
N ALA A 28 -9.80 15.71 11.78
CA ALA A 28 -9.78 16.84 10.87
C ALA A 28 -8.37 17.24 10.40
N ASN A 29 -7.37 17.21 11.29
CA ASN A 29 -5.99 17.44 10.88
C ASN A 29 -5.43 16.30 10.03
N PHE A 30 -5.83 15.06 10.31
CA PHE A 30 -5.45 13.92 9.49
C PHE A 30 -6.03 14.05 8.08
N ASP A 31 -7.32 14.33 7.95
CA ASP A 31 -8.02 14.62 6.69
C ASP A 31 -7.33 15.77 5.92
N LEU A 32 -6.95 16.85 6.61
CA LEU A 32 -6.18 17.95 6.03
C LEU A 32 -4.83 17.48 5.45
N ILE A 33 -4.07 16.68 6.21
CA ILE A 33 -2.77 16.15 5.77
C ILE A 33 -2.96 15.26 4.54
N VAL A 34 -3.97 14.37 4.55
CA VAL A 34 -4.30 13.48 3.43
C VAL A 34 -4.67 14.31 2.20
N SER A 35 -5.52 15.31 2.37
CA SER A 35 -5.94 16.25 1.32
C SER A 35 -4.75 17.00 0.70
N ILE A 36 -3.84 17.55 1.51
CA ILE A 36 -2.62 18.22 1.02
C ILE A 36 -1.74 17.26 0.21
N LEU A 37 -1.53 16.04 0.71
CA LEU A 37 -0.76 15.02 0.00
C LEU A 37 -1.44 14.60 -1.30
N LEU A 38 -2.77 14.53 -1.33
CA LEU A 38 -3.54 14.20 -2.51
C LEU A 38 -3.42 15.30 -3.58
N ILE A 39 -3.45 16.58 -3.18
CA ILE A 39 -3.14 17.72 -4.06
C ILE A 39 -1.75 17.58 -4.65
N PHE A 40 -0.75 17.35 -3.81
CA PHE A 40 0.64 17.23 -4.25
C PHE A 40 0.81 16.07 -5.23
N PHE A 41 0.20 14.93 -4.93
CA PHE A 41 0.22 13.76 -5.81
C PHE A 41 -0.46 14.02 -7.15
N LEU A 42 -1.64 14.66 -7.14
CA LEU A 42 -2.33 15.07 -8.36
C LEU A 42 -1.52 16.07 -9.18
N ALA A 43 -0.86 17.03 -8.53
CA ALA A 43 0.00 18.00 -9.18
C ALA A 43 1.19 17.31 -9.89
N ILE A 44 1.88 16.38 -9.22
CA ILE A 44 2.94 15.59 -9.85
C ILE A 44 2.40 14.81 -11.06
N ASN A 45 1.25 14.15 -10.92
CA ASN A 45 0.66 13.42 -12.04
C ASN A 45 0.28 14.35 -13.20
N PHE A 46 -0.18 15.56 -12.90
CA PHE A 46 -0.51 16.58 -13.91
C PHE A 46 0.72 17.06 -14.68
N PHE A 47 1.84 17.31 -13.99
CA PHE A 47 3.06 17.85 -14.61
C PHE A 47 3.95 16.80 -15.29
N PHE A 48 4.03 15.58 -14.76
CA PHE A 48 5.00 14.57 -15.22
C PHE A 48 4.41 13.47 -16.10
N PHE A 49 3.11 13.18 -15.98
CA PHE A 49 2.48 12.05 -16.66
C PHE A 49 1.34 12.57 -17.53
N GLU A 50 1.60 12.78 -18.83
CA GLU A 50 0.75 13.41 -19.87
C GLU A 50 -0.67 12.82 -20.12
N ASN A 51 -1.41 12.39 -19.09
CA ASN A 51 -2.74 11.78 -19.17
C ASN A 51 -3.83 12.64 -18.49
N ILE A 52 -3.74 13.96 -18.60
CA ILE A 52 -4.76 14.93 -18.12
C ILE A 52 -6.17 14.57 -18.60
N LYS A 53 -6.29 14.05 -19.82
CA LYS A 53 -7.58 13.64 -20.42
C LYS A 53 -8.30 12.54 -19.62
N LYS A 54 -7.58 11.72 -18.85
CA LYS A 54 -8.16 10.68 -17.98
C LYS A 54 -8.93 11.28 -16.80
N TYR A 55 -8.52 12.46 -16.31
CA TYR A 55 -9.08 13.10 -15.12
C TYR A 55 -10.21 14.08 -15.45
N PHE A 56 -10.22 14.65 -16.65
CA PHE A 56 -11.14 15.71 -17.07
C PHE A 56 -12.63 15.38 -16.91
N PRO A 57 -13.14 14.18 -17.25
CA PRO A 57 -14.56 13.86 -17.13
C PRO A 57 -15.08 13.83 -15.68
N ASN A 58 -14.17 13.72 -14.69
CA ASN A 58 -14.51 13.54 -13.28
C ASN A 58 -13.86 14.62 -12.39
N LEU A 59 -13.52 15.77 -12.98
CA LEU A 59 -12.81 16.86 -12.30
C LEU A 59 -13.53 17.31 -11.03
N LEU A 60 -14.86 17.40 -11.06
CA LEU A 60 -15.67 17.81 -9.90
C LEU A 60 -15.57 16.83 -8.73
N ILE A 61 -15.53 15.52 -9.02
CA ILE A 61 -15.35 14.48 -8.02
C ILE A 61 -13.93 14.54 -7.43
N ILE A 62 -12.92 14.80 -8.27
CA ILE A 62 -11.53 14.92 -7.80
C ILE A 62 -11.35 16.16 -6.91
N ILE A 63 -11.97 17.28 -7.27
CA ILE A 63 -11.99 18.49 -6.43
C ILE A 63 -12.67 18.17 -5.10
N LEU A 64 -13.80 17.47 -5.12
CA LEU A 64 -14.52 17.09 -3.91
C LEU A 64 -13.69 16.19 -2.98
N ALA A 65 -12.87 15.30 -3.53
CA ALA A 65 -11.97 14.42 -2.77
C ALA A 65 -10.77 15.14 -2.14
N VAL A 66 -10.45 16.35 -2.62
CA VAL A 66 -9.28 17.12 -2.19
C VAL A 66 -9.62 18.12 -1.08
N ILE A 67 -10.91 18.43 -0.90
CA ILE A 67 -11.35 19.43 0.06
C ILE A 67 -11.43 18.81 1.45
N PRO A 68 -10.69 19.33 2.45
CA PRO A 68 -10.73 18.83 3.83
C PRO A 68 -11.94 19.41 4.57
N PHE A 69 -13.12 18.85 4.30
CA PHE A 69 -14.39 19.40 4.80
C PHE A 69 -14.46 19.43 6.33
N GLU A 70 -13.97 18.39 7.00
CA GLU A 70 -13.94 18.31 8.47
C GLU A 70 -13.15 19.50 9.06
N PHE A 71 -11.95 19.73 8.53
CA PHE A 71 -11.08 20.83 8.96
C PHE A 71 -11.70 22.21 8.71
N ILE A 72 -12.31 22.41 7.54
CA ILE A 72 -12.94 23.69 7.17
C ILE A 72 -14.13 23.98 8.09
N PHE A 73 -15.01 23.00 8.31
CA PHE A 73 -16.18 23.18 9.17
C PHE A 73 -15.77 23.45 10.63
N LEU A 74 -14.81 22.70 11.17
CA LEU A 74 -14.27 22.94 12.51
C LEU A 74 -13.59 24.30 12.64
N SER A 75 -12.89 24.76 11.60
CA SER A 75 -12.21 26.07 11.63
C SER A 75 -13.19 27.24 11.63
N ILE A 76 -14.34 27.12 10.94
CA ILE A 76 -15.31 28.21 10.82
C ILE A 76 -16.28 28.24 12.01
N TRP A 77 -16.81 27.07 12.42
CA TRP A 77 -17.87 26.99 13.42
C TRP A 77 -17.39 26.54 14.81
N GLY A 78 -16.16 26.07 14.96
CA GLY A 78 -15.64 25.55 16.22
C GLY A 78 -16.33 24.25 16.66
N TYR A 79 -16.20 23.87 17.92
CA TYR A 79 -16.76 22.62 18.46
C TYR A 79 -18.25 22.70 18.80
N ASP A 80 -18.76 23.89 19.10
CA ASP A 80 -20.18 24.10 19.46
C ASP A 80 -21.03 24.30 18.20
N MET A 81 -20.86 23.42 17.21
CA MET A 81 -21.67 23.49 16.01
C MET A 81 -23.11 23.13 16.37
N GLY A 82 -24.07 23.96 15.97
CA GLY A 82 -25.48 23.61 16.09
C GLY A 82 -25.78 22.31 15.33
N ALA A 83 -26.75 21.52 15.79
CA ALA A 83 -27.13 20.25 15.16
C ALA A 83 -27.38 20.35 13.64
N GLY A 84 -27.86 21.50 13.16
CA GLY A 84 -28.02 21.77 11.72
C GLY A 84 -26.69 21.80 10.95
N VAL A 85 -25.64 22.37 11.53
CA VAL A 85 -24.30 22.41 10.91
C VAL A 85 -23.69 21.02 10.89
N TYR A 86 -23.84 20.24 11.96
CA TYR A 86 -23.45 18.82 11.98
C TYR A 86 -24.17 17.99 10.92
N THR A 87 -25.46 18.24 10.70
CA THR A 87 -26.23 17.56 9.65
C THR A 87 -25.69 17.90 8.26
N ILE A 88 -25.32 19.16 8.02
CA ILE A 88 -24.71 19.60 6.76
C ILE A 88 -23.33 18.95 6.58
N LEU A 89 -22.49 18.95 7.63
CA LEU A 89 -21.18 18.29 7.62
C LEU A 89 -21.31 16.81 7.28
N TYR A 90 -22.28 16.11 7.86
CA TYR A 90 -22.54 14.70 7.56
C TYR A 90 -22.87 14.45 6.08
N VAL A 91 -23.65 15.33 5.44
CA VAL A 91 -23.92 15.25 4.00
C VAL A 91 -22.63 15.45 3.18
N PHE A 92 -21.82 16.45 3.54
CA PHE A 92 -20.52 16.66 2.88
C PHE A 92 -19.56 15.50 3.10
N ARG A 93 -19.55 14.88 4.27
CA ARG A 93 -18.74 13.70 4.59
C ARG A 93 -19.11 12.52 3.69
N ILE A 94 -20.40 12.25 3.49
CA ILE A 94 -20.85 11.19 2.57
C ILE A 94 -20.41 11.47 1.13
N LEU A 95 -20.54 12.73 0.68
CA LEU A 95 -20.09 13.14 -0.65
C LEU A 95 -18.57 13.00 -0.79
N HIS A 96 -17.82 13.38 0.24
CA HIS A 96 -16.37 13.27 0.29
C HIS A 96 -15.92 11.79 0.29
N LEU A 97 -16.57 10.93 1.06
CA LEU A 97 -16.35 9.47 1.05
C LEU A 97 -16.54 8.87 -0.34
N PHE A 98 -17.64 9.25 -1.02
CA PHE A 98 -17.87 8.82 -2.40
C PHE A 98 -16.75 9.30 -3.34
N ALA A 99 -16.29 10.55 -3.17
CA ALA A 99 -15.22 11.12 -3.96
C ALA A 99 -13.86 10.46 -3.72
N LEU A 100 -13.52 10.14 -2.47
CA LEU A 100 -12.31 9.40 -2.10
C LEU A 100 -12.34 7.97 -2.65
N LEU A 101 -13.48 7.27 -2.58
CA LEU A 101 -13.64 5.94 -3.17
C LEU A 101 -13.45 5.94 -4.69
N TYR A 102 -14.01 6.94 -5.37
CA TYR A 102 -13.83 7.12 -6.81
C TYR A 102 -12.37 7.40 -7.15
N THR A 103 -11.74 8.34 -6.43
CA THR A 103 -10.33 8.72 -6.61
C THR A 103 -9.41 7.54 -6.35
N LEU A 104 -9.71 6.73 -5.32
CA LEU A 104 -9.01 5.49 -5.03
C LEU A 104 -9.10 4.49 -6.18
N LYS A 105 -10.27 4.35 -6.84
CA LYS A 105 -10.41 3.49 -8.03
C LYS A 105 -9.63 4.04 -9.23
N LEU A 106 -9.68 5.36 -9.46
CA LEU A 106 -9.01 6.02 -10.56
C LEU A 106 -7.49 5.90 -10.46
N LEU A 107 -6.93 6.20 -9.28
CA LEU A 107 -5.50 6.12 -8.98
C LEU A 107 -5.04 4.67 -8.76
N GLY A 108 -5.89 3.87 -8.11
CA GLY A 108 -5.65 2.47 -7.80
C GLY A 108 -5.63 1.55 -9.00
N SER A 109 -6.23 1.93 -10.14
CA SER A 109 -6.13 1.16 -11.39
C SER A 109 -4.66 0.95 -11.84
N ASN A 110 -3.79 1.92 -11.59
CA ASN A 110 -2.35 1.82 -11.84
C ASN A 110 -1.65 0.99 -10.75
N PHE A 111 -2.11 1.07 -9.49
CA PHE A 111 -1.56 0.30 -8.36
C PHE A 111 -1.95 -1.19 -8.41
N ILE A 112 -3.15 -1.53 -8.89
CA ILE A 112 -3.59 -2.91 -9.15
C ILE A 112 -2.80 -3.51 -10.31
N SER A 113 -2.50 -2.70 -11.34
CA SER A 113 -1.64 -3.12 -12.45
C SER A 113 -0.18 -3.31 -12.02
N PHE A 114 0.32 -2.48 -11.09
CA PHE A 114 1.63 -2.67 -10.43
C PHE A 114 1.63 -3.87 -9.46
N SER A 115 0.53 -4.08 -8.74
CA SER A 115 0.33 -5.21 -7.82
C SER A 115 0.23 -6.54 -8.54
N LYS A 116 -0.20 -6.57 -9.81
CA LYS A 116 -0.20 -7.78 -10.64
C LYS A 116 1.20 -8.36 -10.87
N GLN A 117 2.26 -7.55 -10.79
CA GLN A 117 3.64 -8.05 -10.97
C GLN A 117 4.19 -8.75 -9.72
N ASN A 118 3.79 -8.36 -8.51
CA ASN A 118 4.41 -8.84 -7.27
C ASN A 118 3.45 -9.48 -6.25
N GLY A 119 2.13 -9.48 -6.46
CA GLY A 119 1.14 -10.04 -5.51
C GLY A 119 0.98 -9.27 -4.18
N LEU A 120 1.98 -8.49 -3.77
CA LEU A 120 2.05 -7.70 -2.54
C LEU A 120 0.87 -6.75 -2.33
N GLY A 121 0.42 -6.06 -3.37
CA GLY A 121 -0.66 -5.08 -3.22
C GLY A 121 -2.01 -5.72 -2.88
N TYR A 122 -2.29 -6.95 -3.32
CA TYR A 122 -3.47 -7.70 -2.86
C TYR A 122 -3.35 -8.05 -1.38
N GLY A 123 -2.16 -8.43 -0.92
CA GLY A 123 -1.89 -8.67 0.50
C GLY A 123 -2.11 -7.42 1.35
N ILE A 124 -1.65 -6.25 0.89
CA ILE A 124 -1.84 -4.96 1.58
C ILE A 124 -3.33 -4.62 1.71
N ILE A 125 -4.10 -4.78 0.63
CA ILE A 125 -5.54 -4.52 0.66
C ILE A 125 -6.24 -5.48 1.63
N ALA A 126 -5.88 -6.77 1.60
CA ALA A 126 -6.46 -7.78 2.46
C ALA A 126 -6.16 -7.52 3.95
N ILE A 127 -4.91 -7.21 4.30
CA ILE A 127 -4.55 -6.96 5.71
C ILE A 127 -5.20 -5.67 6.23
N THR A 128 -5.32 -4.63 5.39
CA THR A 128 -6.05 -3.41 5.77
C THR A 128 -7.53 -3.69 5.99
N ALA A 129 -8.18 -4.48 5.13
CA ALA A 129 -9.58 -4.89 5.33
C ALA A 129 -9.76 -5.68 6.63
N ILE A 130 -8.88 -6.65 6.90
CA ILE A 130 -8.89 -7.45 8.13
C ILE A 130 -8.70 -6.57 9.37
N PHE A 131 -7.79 -5.60 9.31
CA PHE A 131 -7.56 -4.64 10.40
C PHE A 131 -8.82 -3.83 10.72
N ILE A 132 -9.50 -3.28 9.70
CA ILE A 132 -10.72 -2.48 9.89
C ILE A 132 -11.84 -3.35 10.48
N ILE A 133 -12.10 -4.50 9.84
CA ILE A 133 -13.17 -5.40 10.26
C ILE A 133 -12.90 -5.93 11.68
N GLY A 134 -11.66 -6.30 11.97
CA GLY A 134 -11.26 -6.77 13.29
C GLY A 134 -11.38 -5.68 14.36
N SER A 135 -11.07 -4.43 14.05
CA SER A 135 -11.28 -3.29 14.98
C SER A 135 -12.76 -3.13 15.32
N VAL A 136 -13.64 -3.19 14.30
CA VAL A 136 -15.10 -3.11 14.49
C VAL A 136 -15.63 -4.28 15.32
N LEU A 137 -15.25 -5.51 14.96
CA LEU A 137 -15.69 -6.71 15.69
C LEU A 137 -15.17 -6.71 17.13
N PHE A 138 -13.92 -6.34 17.36
CA PHE A 138 -13.33 -6.28 18.69
C PHE A 138 -14.08 -5.28 19.57
N TYR A 139 -14.35 -4.08 19.04
CA TYR A 139 -15.17 -3.10 19.75
C TYR A 139 -16.56 -3.65 20.09
N ILE A 140 -17.29 -4.21 19.12
CA ILE A 140 -18.64 -4.75 19.34
C ILE A 140 -18.65 -5.82 20.44
N PHE A 141 -17.63 -6.67 20.51
CA PHE A 141 -17.57 -7.76 21.49
C PHE A 141 -17.05 -7.35 22.86
N GLU A 142 -16.26 -6.28 22.96
CA GLU A 142 -15.60 -5.87 24.21
C GLU A 142 -16.20 -4.59 24.82
N PHE A 143 -16.98 -3.82 24.06
CA PHE A 143 -17.60 -2.59 24.52
C PHE A 143 -18.55 -2.87 25.70
N ASN A 144 -18.46 -2.05 26.75
CA ASN A 144 -19.12 -2.19 28.07
C ASN A 144 -18.75 -3.45 28.88
N LEU A 145 -17.90 -4.35 28.37
CA LEU A 145 -17.45 -5.56 29.09
C LEU A 145 -15.99 -5.46 29.50
N ASN A 146 -15.19 -4.75 28.72
CA ASN A 146 -13.78 -4.53 28.97
C ASN A 146 -13.56 -3.10 29.49
N PRO A 147 -13.00 -2.92 30.70
CA PRO A 147 -12.77 -1.59 31.27
C PRO A 147 -11.76 -0.76 30.46
N ASN A 148 -10.93 -1.40 29.65
CA ASN A 148 -9.93 -0.73 28.80
C ASN A 148 -10.47 -0.37 27.41
N ILE A 149 -11.74 -0.68 27.11
CA ILE A 149 -12.43 -0.27 25.88
C ILE A 149 -13.56 0.68 26.26
N VAL A 150 -13.28 1.97 26.20
CA VAL A 150 -14.25 3.04 26.48
C VAL A 150 -14.77 3.66 25.18
N VAL A 151 -13.89 3.77 24.19
CA VAL A 151 -14.20 4.37 22.88
C VAL A 151 -13.69 3.47 21.75
N PHE A 152 -14.10 3.76 20.52
CA PHE A 152 -13.77 2.91 19.37
C PHE A 152 -12.27 2.90 19.06
N GLU A 153 -11.60 4.02 19.33
CA GLU A 153 -10.18 4.25 19.14
C GLU A 153 -9.33 3.25 19.93
N ASP A 154 -9.81 2.82 21.10
CA ASP A 154 -9.15 1.80 21.93
C ASP A 154 -9.10 0.44 21.18
N ALA A 155 -10.15 0.11 20.43
CA ALA A 155 -10.20 -1.10 19.61
C ALA A 155 -9.35 -1.00 18.33
N ILE A 156 -9.23 0.20 17.75
CA ILE A 156 -8.28 0.47 16.65
C ILE A 156 -6.84 0.27 17.16
N TRP A 157 -6.51 0.85 18.31
CA TRP A 157 -5.21 0.72 18.94
C TRP A 157 -4.85 -0.75 19.21
N PHE A 158 -5.75 -1.49 19.85
CA PHE A 158 -5.59 -2.92 20.07
C PHE A 158 -5.32 -3.68 18.77
N SER A 159 -6.12 -3.42 17.73
CA SER A 159 -6.01 -4.11 16.45
C SER A 159 -4.70 -3.79 15.74
N LEU A 160 -4.24 -2.54 15.82
CA LEU A 160 -2.98 -2.10 15.23
C LEU A 160 -1.81 -2.85 15.88
N VAL A 161 -1.73 -2.79 17.21
CA VAL A 161 -0.68 -3.40 18.03
C VAL A 161 -0.68 -4.93 17.87
N SER A 162 -1.84 -5.54 17.64
CA SER A 162 -1.97 -6.98 17.41
C SER A 162 -1.53 -7.38 16.00
N VAL A 163 -1.98 -6.66 14.96
CA VAL A 163 -1.62 -6.95 13.55
C VAL A 163 -0.14 -6.72 13.31
N THR A 164 0.47 -5.71 13.94
CA THR A 164 1.92 -5.47 13.86
C THR A 164 2.74 -6.41 14.74
N THR A 165 2.10 -7.33 15.47
CA THR A 165 2.74 -8.26 16.41
C THR A 165 3.51 -7.58 17.55
N THR A 166 3.20 -6.31 17.84
CA THR A 166 3.85 -5.53 18.91
C THR A 166 3.38 -5.98 20.29
N GLY A 167 2.07 -6.10 20.49
CA GLY A 167 1.47 -6.67 21.70
C GLY A 167 1.87 -6.01 23.03
N TYR A 168 1.62 -4.71 23.21
CA TYR A 168 1.93 -4.01 24.47
C TYR A 168 1.25 -4.61 25.72
N GLY A 169 0.07 -5.22 25.55
CA GLY A 169 -0.66 -5.91 26.62
C GLY A 169 -1.46 -4.98 27.54
N ASP A 170 -1.60 -3.72 27.18
CA ASP A 170 -2.45 -2.71 27.81
C ASP A 170 -3.95 -2.97 27.58
N ILE A 171 -4.30 -3.43 26.39
CA ILE A 171 -5.65 -3.90 26.05
C ILE A 171 -5.60 -5.38 25.70
N VAL A 172 -6.43 -6.18 26.37
CA VAL A 172 -6.54 -7.63 26.15
C VAL A 172 -8.02 -8.03 26.11
N PRO A 173 -8.42 -9.02 25.30
CA PRO A 173 -9.82 -9.46 25.21
C PRO A 173 -10.31 -10.18 26.48
N PHE A 174 -11.44 -9.72 27.00
CA PHE A 174 -12.14 -10.31 28.14
C PHE A 174 -13.10 -11.41 27.68
N THR A 175 -13.75 -11.23 26.53
CA THR A 175 -14.77 -12.14 26.02
C THR A 175 -14.20 -13.24 25.13
N LEU A 176 -14.93 -14.35 25.00
CA LEU A 176 -14.56 -15.42 24.07
C LEU A 176 -14.55 -14.92 22.63
N ALA A 177 -15.54 -14.12 22.23
CA ALA A 177 -15.63 -13.57 20.89
C ALA A 177 -14.47 -12.59 20.60
N GLY A 178 -14.13 -11.73 21.54
CA GLY A 178 -12.96 -10.85 21.45
C GLY A 178 -11.64 -11.63 21.31
N ARG A 179 -11.48 -12.75 22.04
CA ARG A 179 -10.32 -13.64 21.90
C ARG A 179 -10.22 -14.28 20.51
N VAL A 180 -11.36 -14.70 19.94
CA VAL A 180 -11.40 -15.25 18.58
C VAL A 180 -11.01 -14.18 17.56
N THR A 181 -11.58 -12.97 17.67
CA THR A 181 -11.21 -11.83 16.80
C THR A 181 -9.73 -11.49 16.91
N ALA A 182 -9.18 -11.43 18.13
CA ALA A 182 -7.77 -11.19 18.37
C ALA A 182 -6.89 -12.26 17.73
N ALA A 183 -7.25 -13.54 17.85
CA ALA A 183 -6.52 -14.63 17.21
C ALA A 183 -6.47 -14.48 15.69
N PHE A 184 -7.59 -14.11 15.06
CA PHE A 184 -7.62 -13.82 13.61
C PHE A 184 -6.73 -12.65 13.23
N LEU A 185 -6.73 -11.56 13.99
CA LEU A 185 -5.88 -10.39 13.76
C LEU A 185 -4.39 -10.75 13.82
N ILE A 186 -3.99 -11.49 14.87
CA ILE A 186 -2.59 -11.91 15.08
C ILE A 186 -2.13 -12.84 13.94
N VAL A 187 -2.91 -13.87 13.61
CA VAL A 187 -2.57 -14.80 12.52
C VAL A 187 -2.45 -14.08 11.19
N SER A 188 -3.36 -13.13 10.92
CA SER A 188 -3.34 -12.34 9.69
C SER A 188 -2.10 -11.45 9.60
N GLY A 189 -1.71 -10.81 10.70
CA GLY A 189 -0.49 -10.00 10.80
C GLY A 189 0.78 -10.79 10.48
N VAL A 190 0.96 -11.93 11.15
CA VAL A 190 2.11 -12.83 10.93
C VAL A 190 2.13 -13.38 9.50
N SER A 191 0.95 -13.76 8.98
CA SER A 191 0.82 -14.29 7.61
C SER A 191 1.21 -13.23 6.58
N PHE A 192 0.75 -11.99 6.76
CA PHE A 192 1.08 -10.90 5.87
C PHE A 192 2.58 -10.54 5.93
N ALA A 193 3.17 -10.47 7.13
CA ALA A 193 4.59 -10.23 7.28
C ALA A 193 5.43 -11.29 6.55
N THR A 194 5.08 -12.57 6.74
CA THR A 194 5.73 -13.71 6.07
C THR A 194 5.60 -13.61 4.55
N PHE A 195 4.38 -13.35 4.07
CA PHE A 195 4.10 -13.17 2.64
C PHE A 195 4.90 -11.99 2.04
N ALA A 196 4.98 -10.87 2.76
CA ALA A 196 5.71 -9.70 2.31
C ALA A 196 7.21 -9.98 2.18
N THR A 197 7.81 -10.61 3.19
CA THR A 197 9.21 -11.04 3.16
C THR A 197 9.48 -12.02 2.02
N ALA A 198 8.62 -13.04 1.85
CA ALA A 198 8.77 -14.04 0.80
C ALA A 198 8.67 -13.42 -0.61
N SER A 199 7.73 -12.50 -0.82
CA SER A 199 7.60 -11.81 -2.10
C SER A 199 8.82 -10.94 -2.41
N LEU A 200 9.33 -10.18 -1.44
CA LEU A 200 10.54 -9.37 -1.64
C LEU A 200 11.76 -10.25 -1.96
N ALA A 201 11.92 -11.34 -1.22
CA ALA A 201 12.98 -12.31 -1.49
C ALA A 201 12.85 -12.88 -2.92
N SER A 202 11.65 -13.28 -3.34
CA SER A 202 11.39 -13.79 -4.68
C SER A 202 11.77 -12.78 -5.77
N SER A 203 11.42 -11.50 -5.62
CA SER A 203 11.79 -10.45 -6.58
C SER A 203 13.30 -10.26 -6.68
N ILE A 204 14.03 -10.37 -5.56
CA ILE A 204 15.49 -10.29 -5.54
C ILE A 204 16.10 -11.52 -6.23
N PHE A 205 15.65 -12.73 -5.89
CA PHE A 205 16.12 -13.97 -6.50
C PHE A 205 15.83 -14.04 -8.00
N GLN A 206 14.71 -13.49 -8.45
CA GLN A 206 14.38 -13.41 -9.86
C GLN A 206 15.40 -12.55 -10.61
N LYS A 207 15.76 -11.38 -10.09
CA LYS A 207 16.80 -10.52 -10.68
C LYS A 207 18.15 -11.22 -10.76
N PHE A 208 18.57 -11.89 -9.69
CA PHE A 208 19.81 -12.66 -9.70
C PHE A 208 19.80 -13.81 -10.71
N ARG A 209 18.65 -14.46 -10.90
CA ARG A 209 18.48 -15.52 -11.90
C ARG A 209 18.57 -14.95 -13.32
N GLU A 210 17.93 -13.82 -13.58
CA GLU A 210 17.99 -13.13 -14.88
C GLU A 210 19.42 -12.67 -15.22
N GLU A 211 20.13 -12.10 -14.24
CA GLU A 211 21.53 -11.69 -14.39
C GLU A 211 22.44 -12.91 -14.65
N LYS A 212 22.26 -14.00 -13.90
CA LYS A 212 23.02 -15.24 -14.11
C LYS A 212 22.77 -15.83 -15.49
N VAL A 213 21.52 -15.92 -15.94
CA VAL A 213 21.17 -16.42 -17.29
C VAL A 213 21.80 -15.55 -18.38
N THR A 214 21.84 -14.24 -18.18
CA THR A 214 22.46 -13.31 -19.13
C THR A 214 23.98 -13.51 -19.19
N ARG A 215 24.62 -13.62 -18.03
CA ARG A 215 26.06 -13.85 -17.92
C ARG A 215 26.50 -15.21 -18.44
N ASP A 216 25.73 -16.27 -18.20
CA ASP A 216 26.01 -17.60 -18.74
C ASP A 216 25.93 -17.59 -20.29
N LYS A 217 24.98 -16.84 -20.88
CA LYS A 217 24.91 -16.65 -22.34
C LYS A 217 26.12 -15.89 -22.89
N GLU A 218 26.55 -14.83 -22.22
CA GLU A 218 27.74 -14.06 -22.62
C GLU A 218 29.01 -14.92 -22.56
N LEU A 219 29.17 -15.74 -21.51
CA LEU A 219 30.28 -16.67 -21.38
C LEU A 219 30.28 -17.73 -22.48
N ASP A 220 29.13 -18.30 -22.82
CA ASP A 220 29.00 -19.27 -23.91
C ASP A 220 29.35 -18.65 -25.28
N GLU A 221 28.96 -17.40 -25.52
CA GLU A 221 29.29 -16.67 -26.75
C GLU A 221 30.80 -16.36 -26.81
N GLN A 222 31.40 -15.92 -25.70
CA GLN A 222 32.84 -15.70 -25.60
C GLN A 222 33.64 -17.00 -25.81
N ASN A 223 33.19 -18.12 -25.23
CA ASN A 223 33.82 -19.42 -25.39
C ASN A 223 33.78 -19.90 -26.84
N LYS A 224 32.65 -19.71 -27.55
CA LYS A 224 32.55 -20.03 -28.99
C LYS A 224 33.54 -19.22 -29.82
N LEU A 225 33.62 -17.91 -29.59
CA LEU A 225 34.57 -17.03 -30.28
C LEU A 225 36.02 -17.39 -29.99
N LEU A 226 36.33 -17.79 -28.75
CA LEU A 226 37.67 -18.27 -28.39
C LEU A 226 38.03 -19.56 -29.11
N ILE A 227 37.12 -20.53 -29.16
CA ILE A 227 37.32 -21.79 -29.89
C ILE A 227 37.58 -21.53 -31.37
N GLU A 228 36.77 -20.66 -32.00
CA GLU A 228 36.94 -20.29 -33.41
C GLU A 228 38.31 -19.64 -33.68
N LYS A 229 38.76 -18.73 -32.79
CA LYS A 229 40.11 -18.15 -32.88
C LYS A 229 41.21 -19.19 -32.72
N PHE A 230 41.05 -20.12 -31.77
CA PHE A 230 42.01 -21.21 -31.55
C PHE A 230 42.13 -22.12 -32.77
N GLU A 231 41.02 -22.49 -33.41
CA GLU A 231 41.02 -23.30 -34.64
C GLU A 231 41.73 -22.56 -35.77
N LYS A 232 41.42 -21.28 -35.97
CA LYS A 232 42.07 -20.45 -37.00
C LYS A 232 43.60 -20.35 -36.78
N THR A 233 44.04 -20.07 -35.56
CA THR A 233 45.48 -20.01 -35.24
C THR A 233 46.16 -21.37 -35.41
N ARG A 234 45.47 -22.47 -35.09
CA ARG A 234 45.99 -23.83 -35.31
C ARG A 234 46.19 -24.11 -36.81
N ASP A 235 45.24 -23.68 -37.63
CA ASP A 235 45.31 -23.89 -39.08
C ASP A 235 46.44 -23.06 -39.72
N GLU A 236 46.59 -21.80 -39.32
CA GLU A 236 47.73 -20.94 -39.71
C GLU A 236 49.08 -21.58 -39.31
N LEU A 237 49.19 -22.15 -38.11
CA LEU A 237 50.41 -22.83 -37.65
C LEU A 237 50.73 -24.07 -38.50
N ASN A 238 49.71 -24.85 -38.87
CA ASN A 238 49.88 -26.03 -39.72
C ASN A 238 50.33 -25.64 -41.14
N GLU A 239 49.80 -24.53 -41.67
CA GLU A 239 50.22 -23.99 -42.96
C GLU A 239 51.69 -23.57 -42.94
N ILE A 240 52.11 -22.81 -41.92
CA ILE A 240 53.51 -22.40 -41.74
C ILE A 240 54.44 -23.61 -41.62
N LYS A 241 54.08 -24.62 -40.81
CA LYS A 241 54.86 -25.87 -40.72
C LYS A 241 54.99 -26.57 -42.07
N GLY A 242 53.92 -26.57 -42.87
CA GLY A 242 53.93 -27.09 -44.23
C GLY A 242 54.89 -26.34 -45.15
N MET A 243 54.94 -25.01 -45.04
CA MET A 243 55.87 -24.16 -45.81
C MET A 243 57.34 -24.43 -45.43
N ILE A 244 57.65 -24.52 -44.14
CA ILE A 244 59.02 -24.82 -43.66
C ILE A 244 59.48 -26.18 -44.21
N LYS A 245 58.64 -27.21 -44.16
CA LYS A 245 58.97 -28.55 -44.65
C LYS A 245 59.24 -28.60 -46.17
N LYS A 246 58.69 -27.65 -46.94
CA LYS A 246 58.98 -27.50 -48.37
C LYS A 246 60.31 -26.79 -48.63
N LEU A 247 60.78 -25.94 -47.71
CA LEU A 247 62.05 -25.22 -47.82
C LEU A 247 63.26 -26.07 -47.42
N GLU A 248 63.06 -27.11 -46.60
CA GLU A 248 64.11 -28.05 -46.19
C GLU A 248 64.40 -29.17 -47.23
N LYS A 249 63.67 -29.21 -48.35
CA LYS A 249 63.87 -30.16 -49.46
C LYS A 249 64.49 -29.46 -50.67
#